data_AF-A0A9E4DHS2-F1
#
_entry.id   AF-A0A9E4DHS2-F1
#
_cell.length_a   1.000
_cell.length_b   1.000
_cell.length_c   1.000
_cell.angle_alpha   90.00
_cell.angle_beta   90.00
_cell.angle_gamma   90.00
#
_symmetry.space_group_name_H-M   'P 1'
#
loop_
_entity.id
_entity.type
_entity.pdbx_description
1 polymer ?
#
loop_
_entity_poly.entity_id
_entity_poly.type
_entity_poly.pdbx_seq_one_letter_code
_entity_poly.pdbx_strand_id
1 'polypeptide(L)'
;LTKLDERYGFEADPQMIDSLIADLAPEIGSRILHHWNFSEALANIPSACYDLGYDPGPAPTYADIVLVARLQNLAAKTGCEDDWSNIPAFAKIGVEPEVVIVNMEGPAEEIAEVRTMLEG
;
A
#
# COMPACT_ATOMS: atom_id res chain seq x y z
N LEU A 1 9.65 8.43 22.95
CA LEU A 1 10.97 7.82 22.65
C LEU A 1 11.86 7.82 23.91
N THR A 2 12.23 8.97 24.47
CA THR A 2 13.10 9.04 25.69
C THR A 2 12.55 8.29 26.91
N LYS A 3 11.23 8.26 27.11
CA LYS A 3 10.60 7.54 28.24
C LYS A 3 10.43 6.03 28.04
N LEU A 4 10.59 5.52 26.81
CA LEU A 4 10.54 4.09 26.50
C LEU A 4 11.93 3.46 26.71
N ASP A 5 12.98 4.17 26.29
CA ASP A 5 14.39 3.78 26.54
C ASP A 5 14.70 3.64 28.04
N GLU A 6 14.20 4.56 28.87
CA GLU A 6 14.49 4.56 30.32
C GLU A 6 13.83 3.42 31.10
N ARG A 7 12.81 2.76 30.55
CA ARG A 7 12.03 1.73 31.28
C ARG A 7 12.26 0.30 30.77
N TYR A 8 12.68 0.12 29.53
CA TYR A 8 12.84 -1.22 28.92
C TYR A 8 14.22 -1.50 28.32
N GLY A 9 15.11 -0.49 28.19
CA GLY A 9 16.42 -0.69 27.58
C GLY A 9 16.34 -1.21 26.13
N PHE A 10 17.49 -1.38 25.50
CA PHE A 10 17.66 -1.92 24.14
C PHE A 10 17.20 -3.40 23.98
N GLU A 11 16.42 -3.96 24.91
CA GLU A 11 15.93 -5.35 24.93
C GLU A 11 14.45 -5.50 24.51
N ALA A 12 13.87 -4.48 23.90
CA ALA A 12 12.53 -4.62 23.35
C ALA A 12 12.55 -5.61 22.16
N ASP A 13 11.68 -6.62 22.22
CA ASP A 13 11.52 -7.63 21.17
C ASP A 13 11.22 -6.94 19.82
N PRO A 14 12.07 -7.13 18.79
CA PRO A 14 11.85 -6.52 17.47
C PRO A 14 10.46 -6.79 16.91
N GLN A 15 9.89 -7.98 17.16
CA GLN A 15 8.55 -8.35 16.68
C GLN A 15 7.46 -7.55 17.40
N MET A 16 7.65 -7.29 18.69
CA MET A 16 6.77 -6.43 19.48
C MET A 16 6.85 -4.98 19.00
N ILE A 17 8.05 -4.49 18.68
CA ILE A 17 8.23 -3.14 18.13
C ILE A 17 7.56 -3.03 16.77
N ASP A 18 7.77 -3.99 15.87
CA ASP A 18 7.17 -3.99 14.53
C ASP A 18 5.64 -4.02 14.61
N SER A 19 5.08 -4.82 15.51
CA SER A 19 3.62 -4.88 15.74
C SER A 19 3.09 -3.54 16.26
N LEU A 20 3.79 -2.94 17.23
CA LEU A 20 3.41 -1.64 17.78
C LEU A 20 3.49 -0.53 16.71
N ILE A 21 4.51 -0.57 15.85
CA ILE A 21 4.63 0.36 14.72
C ILE A 21 3.47 0.15 13.75
N ALA A 22 3.15 -1.10 13.39
CA ALA A 22 2.05 -1.41 12.48
C ALA A 22 0.70 -0.90 13.02
N ASP A 23 0.46 -1.03 14.33
CA ASP A 23 -0.77 -0.59 14.97
C ASP A 23 -0.88 0.94 15.06
N LEU A 24 0.23 1.64 15.33
CA LEU A 24 0.23 3.08 15.56
C LEU A 24 0.47 3.92 14.29
N ALA A 25 1.14 3.36 13.28
CA ALA A 25 1.48 4.06 12.06
C ALA A 25 0.28 4.72 11.35
N PRO A 26 -0.92 4.10 11.26
CA PRO A 26 -2.09 4.72 10.65
C PRO A 26 -2.47 6.05 11.30
N GLU A 27 -2.63 6.05 12.62
CA GLU A 27 -3.07 7.23 13.38
C GLU A 27 -1.98 8.31 13.41
N ILE A 28 -0.73 7.91 13.67
CA ILE A 28 0.41 8.84 13.71
C ILE A 28 0.64 9.45 12.33
N GLY A 29 0.61 8.65 11.27
CA GLY A 29 0.78 9.09 9.89
C GLY A 29 -0.27 10.13 9.51
N SER A 30 -1.54 9.88 9.81
CA SER A 30 -2.61 10.86 9.58
C SER A 30 -2.36 12.16 10.35
N ARG A 31 -1.99 12.09 11.64
CA ARG A 31 -1.66 13.29 12.43
C ARG A 31 -0.48 14.08 11.87
N ILE A 32 0.57 13.42 11.38
CA ILE A 32 1.73 14.06 10.75
C ILE A 32 1.31 14.82 9.49
N LEU A 33 0.53 14.19 8.60
CA LEU A 33 0.09 14.82 7.35
C LEU A 33 -0.82 16.03 7.60
N HIS A 34 -1.71 15.94 8.59
CA HIS A 34 -2.51 17.09 9.04
C HIS A 34 -1.62 18.21 9.58
N HIS A 35 -0.61 17.89 10.39
CA HIS A 35 0.32 18.88 10.94
C HIS A 35 1.12 19.60 9.85
N TRP A 36 1.42 18.91 8.74
CA TRP A 36 2.07 19.49 7.57
C TRP A 36 1.10 20.21 6.63
N ASN A 37 -0.18 20.36 6.99
CA ASN A 37 -1.24 20.98 6.19
C ASN A 37 -1.45 20.32 4.81
N PHE A 38 -1.27 19.01 4.71
CA PHE A 38 -1.71 18.28 3.53
C PHE A 38 -3.25 18.32 3.44
N SER A 39 -3.79 18.22 2.22
CA SER A 39 -5.23 18.16 2.02
C SER A 39 -5.82 16.89 2.64
N GLU A 40 -7.10 16.94 3.03
CA GLU A 40 -7.79 15.80 3.65
C GLU A 40 -7.73 14.54 2.79
N ALA A 41 -7.80 14.71 1.46
CA ALA A 41 -7.72 13.62 0.49
C ALA A 41 -6.38 12.86 0.53
N LEU A 42 -5.33 13.43 1.14
CA LEU A 42 -4.05 12.77 1.38
C LEU A 42 -3.84 12.44 2.86
N ALA A 43 -4.29 13.32 3.75
CA ALA A 43 -4.07 13.17 5.19
C ALA A 43 -4.87 12.02 5.80
N ASN A 44 -5.98 11.61 5.17
CA ASN A 44 -6.76 10.46 5.58
C ASN A 44 -6.18 9.10 5.13
N ILE A 45 -5.30 9.08 4.12
CA ILE A 45 -4.78 7.86 3.49
C ILE A 45 -4.16 6.90 4.51
N PRO A 46 -3.28 7.34 5.45
CA PRO A 46 -2.61 6.43 6.37
C PRO A 46 -3.57 5.59 7.21
N SER A 47 -4.74 6.14 7.56
CA SER A 47 -5.78 5.44 8.30
C SER A 47 -6.70 4.66 7.37
N ALA A 48 -7.19 5.30 6.31
CA ALA A 48 -8.20 4.74 5.41
C ALA A 48 -7.71 3.51 4.64
N CYS A 49 -6.41 3.41 4.29
CA CYS A 49 -5.90 2.26 3.53
C CYS A 49 -5.81 0.95 4.33
N TYR A 50 -6.06 1.00 5.65
CA TYR A 50 -6.17 -0.18 6.53
C TYR A 50 -7.62 -0.54 6.88
N ASP A 51 -8.59 0.33 6.56
CA ASP A 51 -10.02 0.07 6.77
C ASP A 51 -10.65 -0.54 5.51
N LEU A 52 -10.86 -1.87 5.53
CA LEU A 52 -11.46 -2.60 4.41
C LEU A 52 -12.91 -2.17 4.12
N GLY A 53 -13.59 -1.55 5.09
CA GLY A 53 -14.95 -1.02 4.96
C GLY A 53 -15.00 0.45 4.55
N TYR A 54 -13.86 1.06 4.22
CA TYR A 54 -13.78 2.48 3.88
C TYR A 54 -14.66 2.82 2.67
N ASP A 55 -15.69 3.64 2.91
CA ASP A 55 -16.62 4.11 1.88
C ASP A 55 -16.98 5.60 2.04
N PRO A 56 -16.15 6.51 1.52
CA PRO A 56 -16.42 7.96 1.56
C PRO A 56 -17.48 8.42 0.55
N GLY A 57 -18.00 7.53 -0.30
CA GLY A 57 -18.92 7.88 -1.38
C GLY A 57 -18.60 7.18 -2.71
N PRO A 58 -19.37 7.50 -3.77
CA PRO A 58 -19.36 6.74 -5.03
C PRO A 58 -18.14 7.01 -5.91
N ALA A 59 -17.46 8.15 -5.74
CA ALA A 59 -16.28 8.48 -6.52
C ALA A 59 -15.02 7.89 -5.86
N PRO A 60 -14.09 7.31 -6.64
CA PRO A 60 -12.83 6.80 -6.09
C PRO A 60 -11.98 7.94 -5.51
N THR A 61 -11.38 7.67 -4.36
CA THR A 61 -10.45 8.57 -3.66
C THR A 61 -9.01 8.04 -3.72
N TYR A 62 -8.03 8.86 -3.36
CA TYR A 62 -6.64 8.40 -3.26
C TYR A 62 -6.46 7.27 -2.23
N ALA A 63 -7.24 7.31 -1.14
CA ALA A 63 -7.24 6.25 -0.14
C ALA A 63 -7.70 4.91 -0.72
N ASP A 64 -8.72 4.90 -1.58
CA ASP A 64 -9.16 3.67 -2.27
C ASP A 64 -8.02 3.08 -3.11
N ILE A 65 -7.27 3.93 -3.84
CA ILE A 65 -6.14 3.49 -4.69
C ILE A 65 -5.03 2.86 -3.84
N VAL A 66 -4.67 3.51 -2.74
CA VAL A 66 -3.61 3.02 -1.84
C VAL A 66 -4.05 1.74 -1.13
N LEU A 67 -5.32 1.61 -0.77
CA LEU A 67 -5.90 0.40 -0.19
C LEU A 67 -5.78 -0.78 -1.16
N VAL A 68 -6.24 -0.62 -2.40
CA VAL A 68 -6.17 -1.68 -3.42
C VAL A 68 -4.73 -2.08 -3.69
N ALA A 69 -3.83 -1.11 -3.90
CA ALA A 69 -2.42 -1.38 -4.14
C ALA A 69 -1.75 -2.11 -2.96
N ARG A 70 -2.12 -1.76 -1.71
CA ARG A 70 -1.63 -2.44 -0.50
C ARG A 70 -2.09 -3.89 -0.47
N LEU A 71 -3.36 -4.17 -0.75
CA LEU A 71 -3.88 -5.54 -0.78
C LEU A 71 -3.24 -6.38 -1.89
N GLN A 72 -3.15 -5.84 -3.11
CA GLN A 72 -2.46 -6.50 -4.21
C GLN A 72 -0.99 -6.82 -3.87
N ASN A 73 -0.28 -5.89 -3.22
CA ASN A 73 1.08 -6.14 -2.75
C ASN A 73 1.15 -7.24 -1.68
N LEU A 74 0.15 -7.33 -0.80
CA LEU A 74 0.06 -8.37 0.22
C LEU A 74 -0.19 -9.74 -0.41
N ALA A 75 -1.11 -9.85 -1.37
CA ALA A 75 -1.35 -11.10 -2.09
C ALA A 75 -0.10 -11.55 -2.86
N ALA A 76 0.58 -10.63 -3.56
CA ALA A 76 1.82 -10.96 -4.27
C ALA A 76 2.94 -11.50 -3.35
N LYS A 77 3.00 -11.04 -2.09
CA LYS A 77 3.99 -11.52 -1.11
C LYS A 77 3.62 -12.82 -0.43
N THR A 78 2.33 -13.02 -0.15
CA THR A 78 1.84 -14.15 0.64
C THR A 78 1.35 -15.32 -0.21
N GLY A 79 1.06 -15.07 -1.49
CA GLY A 79 0.41 -16.03 -2.38
C GLY A 79 -1.06 -16.30 -2.02
N CYS A 80 -1.65 -15.51 -1.13
CA CYS A 80 -3.04 -15.66 -0.73
C CYS A 80 -3.94 -14.88 -1.70
N GLU A 81 -4.75 -15.61 -2.47
CA GLU A 81 -5.86 -15.05 -3.22
C GLU A 81 -7.07 -15.00 -2.29
N ASP A 82 -7.28 -13.84 -1.68
CA ASP A 82 -8.47 -13.58 -0.87
C ASP A 82 -9.60 -13.02 -1.75
N ASP A 83 -10.85 -13.35 -1.44
CA ASP A 83 -12.01 -12.77 -2.10
C ASP A 83 -12.24 -11.32 -1.64
N TRP A 84 -11.77 -10.37 -2.44
CA TRP A 84 -11.91 -8.93 -2.20
C TRP A 84 -13.13 -8.30 -2.87
N SER A 85 -14.03 -9.12 -3.44
CA SER A 85 -15.23 -8.62 -4.14
C SER A 85 -16.14 -7.75 -3.26
N ASN A 86 -16.10 -7.94 -1.94
CA ASN A 86 -16.89 -7.18 -0.96
C ASN A 86 -16.24 -5.86 -0.51
N ILE A 87 -15.03 -5.54 -0.96
CA ILE A 87 -14.32 -4.32 -0.57
C ILE A 87 -14.73 -3.17 -1.51
N PRO A 88 -15.35 -2.08 -1.00
CA PRO A 88 -15.88 -1.00 -1.83
C PRO A 88 -14.85 -0.37 -2.78
N ALA A 89 -13.58 -0.29 -2.35
CA ALA A 89 -12.50 0.31 -3.12
C ALA A 89 -12.27 -0.40 -4.47
N PHE A 90 -12.39 -1.73 -4.55
CA PHE A 90 -12.23 -2.47 -5.81
C PHE A 90 -13.33 -2.12 -6.80
N ALA A 91 -14.58 -2.06 -6.33
CA ALA A 91 -15.72 -1.68 -7.15
C ALA A 91 -15.59 -0.25 -7.70
N LYS A 92 -15.04 0.69 -6.92
CA LYS A 92 -14.90 2.10 -7.32
C LYS A 92 -13.79 2.33 -8.35
N ILE A 93 -12.69 1.62 -8.25
CA ILE A 93 -11.53 1.80 -9.15
C ILE A 93 -11.77 1.08 -10.48
N GLY A 94 -12.70 0.12 -10.53
CA GLY A 94 -13.03 -0.62 -11.75
C GLY A 94 -11.91 -1.57 -12.17
N VAL A 95 -11.08 -1.98 -11.22
CA VAL A 95 -10.07 -3.03 -11.40
C VAL A 95 -10.68 -4.32 -10.86
N GLU A 96 -10.71 -5.36 -11.68
CA GLU A 96 -11.12 -6.68 -11.21
C GLU A 96 -10.19 -7.11 -10.05
N PRO A 97 -10.72 -7.74 -8.98
CA PRO A 97 -9.91 -8.16 -7.84
C PRO A 97 -8.82 -9.18 -8.21
N GLU A 98 -8.91 -9.80 -9.39
CA GLU A 98 -7.87 -10.64 -9.96
C GLU A 98 -6.64 -9.81 -10.37
N VAL A 99 -5.50 -10.13 -9.77
CA VAL A 99 -4.22 -9.54 -10.12
C VAL A 99 -3.78 -10.09 -11.46
N VAL A 100 -3.99 -9.33 -12.54
CA VAL A 100 -3.23 -9.55 -13.78
C VAL A 100 -1.80 -9.12 -13.49
N ILE A 101 -0.96 -10.07 -13.08
CA ILE A 101 0.49 -9.88 -13.06
C ILE A 101 0.90 -9.67 -14.52
N VAL A 102 0.97 -8.41 -14.96
CA VAL A 102 1.68 -8.07 -16.18
C VAL A 102 3.15 -8.30 -15.86
N ASN A 103 3.62 -9.50 -16.15
CA ASN A 103 5.03 -9.84 -16.07
C ASN A 103 5.72 -8.93 -17.10
N MET A 104 6.23 -7.78 -16.65
CA MET A 104 6.89 -6.78 -17.48
C MET A 104 8.31 -7.24 -17.88
N GLU A 105 8.46 -8.54 -18.12
CA GLU A 105 9.65 -9.21 -18.60
C GLU A 105 9.56 -9.25 -20.14
N GLY A 106 9.87 -8.11 -20.77
CA GLY A 106 9.85 -7.97 -22.22
C GLY A 106 9.61 -6.51 -22.65
N PRO A 107 10.68 -5.69 -22.65
CA PRO A 107 11.11 -5.20 -23.97
C PRO A 107 12.65 -5.12 -24.10
N ALA A 108 13.42 -5.63 -23.13
CA ALA A 108 14.88 -5.58 -23.21
C ALA A 108 15.44 -6.43 -24.37
N GLU A 109 14.80 -7.56 -24.68
CA GLU A 109 15.20 -8.42 -25.81
C GLU A 109 14.82 -7.81 -27.18
N GLU A 110 13.65 -7.19 -27.32
CA GLU A 110 13.26 -6.53 -28.58
C GLU A 110 14.16 -5.33 -28.91
N ILE A 111 14.62 -4.57 -27.91
CA ILE A 111 15.58 -3.47 -28.12
C ILE A 111 16.94 -4.00 -28.61
N ALA A 112 17.36 -5.19 -28.15
CA ALA A 112 18.63 -5.79 -28.55
C ALA A 112 18.60 -6.31 -30.00
N GLU A 113 17.49 -6.92 -30.44
CA GLU A 113 17.34 -7.38 -31.82
C GLU A 113 17.30 -6.22 -32.83
N VAL A 114 16.55 -5.15 -32.52
CA VAL A 114 16.47 -3.95 -33.39
C VAL A 114 17.84 -3.27 -33.53
N ARG A 115 18.64 -3.24 -32.46
CA ARG A 115 19.99 -2.66 -32.49
C ARG A 115 20.94 -3.45 -33.39
N THR A 116 20.77 -4.77 -33.42
CA THR A 116 21.57 -5.68 -34.25
C THR A 116 21.22 -5.56 -35.74
N MET A 117 19.95 -5.29 -36.07
CA MET A 117 19.52 -5.05 -37.46
C MET A 117 19.96 -3.68 -38.03
N LEU A 118 20.25 -2.70 -37.18
CA LEU A 118 20.65 -1.34 -37.60
C LEU A 118 22.17 -1.15 -37.69
N GLU A 119 22.95 -2.09 -37.15
CA GLU A 119 24.42 -2.08 -37.18
C GLU A 119 25.01 -3.04 -38.25
N GLY A 120 24.16 -3.70 -39.04
CA GLY A 120 24.52 -4.59 -40.16
C GLY A 120 24.39 -3.93 -41.54
#